data_AF-A0A2W4CTB7-F1
#
_entry.id   AF-A0A2W4CTB7-F1
#
_cell.length_a   1.000
_cell.length_b   1.000
_cell.length_c   1.000
_cell.angle_alpha   90.00
_cell.angle_beta   90.00
_cell.angle_gamma   90.00
#
_symmetry.space_group_name_H-M   'P 1'
#
loop_
_entity.id
_entity.type
_entity.pdbx_description
1 polymer ?
#
loop_
_entity_poly.entity_id
_entity_poly.type
_entity_poly.pdbx_seq_one_letter_code
_entity_poly.pdbx_strand_id
1 'polypeptide(L)'
;QPPSQRDLHIAAISRDGRMNWQASTGYGKRARVETAIGRYKSVIGPRLRARSFLAQQTEVATGCAVLNRMLACARPKSLRRKAKAA
;
A
#
# COMPACT_ATOMS: atom_id res chain seq x y z
N GLN A 1 32.72 15.57 -5.58
CA GLN A 1 32.20 14.20 -5.38
C GLN A 1 30.89 14.09 -6.14
N PRO A 2 30.64 13.00 -6.91
CA PRO A 2 29.38 12.86 -7.62
C PRO A 2 28.21 12.82 -6.62
N PRO A 3 27.02 13.35 -6.98
CA PRO A 3 25.88 13.39 -6.08
C PRO A 3 25.47 11.98 -5.68
N SER A 4 25.18 11.79 -4.39
CA SER A 4 24.72 10.50 -3.89
C SER A 4 23.28 10.22 -4.32
N GLN A 5 22.86 8.97 -4.21
CA GLN A 5 21.48 8.55 -4.46
C GLN A 5 20.46 9.35 -3.61
N ARG A 6 20.85 9.71 -2.38
CA ARG A 6 20.06 10.55 -1.48
C ARG A 6 19.95 11.98 -2.00
N ASP A 7 21.03 12.56 -2.48
CA ASP A 7 21.06 13.94 -2.99
C ASP A 7 20.16 14.06 -4.24
N LEU A 8 20.19 13.06 -5.11
CA LEU A 8 19.30 12.97 -6.27
C LEU A 8 17.82 12.90 -5.86
N HIS A 9 17.50 12.15 -4.80
CA HIS A 9 16.14 12.10 -4.26
C HIS A 9 15.70 13.42 -3.63
N ILE A 10 16.57 14.10 -2.88
CA ILE A 10 16.27 15.42 -2.31
C ILE A 10 16.00 16.42 -3.45
N ALA A 11 16.86 16.45 -4.46
CA ALA A 11 16.67 17.32 -5.62
C ALA A 11 15.35 17.02 -6.37
N ALA A 12 15.02 15.74 -6.57
CA ALA A 12 13.76 15.33 -7.21
C ALA A 12 12.53 15.71 -6.36
N ILE A 13 12.58 15.57 -5.04
CA ILE A 13 11.49 15.99 -4.13
C ILE A 13 11.31 17.50 -4.18
N SER A 14 12.38 18.28 -4.19
CA SER A 14 12.32 19.75 -4.27
C SER A 14 11.75 20.23 -5.62
N ARG A 15 12.11 19.55 -6.72
CA ARG A 15 11.67 19.91 -8.08
C ARG A 15 10.23 19.48 -8.37
N ASP A 16 9.91 18.21 -8.10
CA ASP A 16 8.67 17.57 -8.57
C ASP A 16 7.61 17.43 -7.47
N GLY A 17 8.00 17.70 -6.21
CA GLY A 17 7.18 17.51 -5.03
C GLY A 17 7.20 16.06 -4.51
N ARG A 18 7.07 15.92 -3.19
CA ARG A 18 7.15 14.61 -2.49
C ARG A 18 6.18 13.56 -3.02
N MET A 19 4.94 13.94 -3.32
CA MET A 19 3.91 12.99 -3.76
C MET A 19 4.23 12.40 -5.14
N ASN A 20 4.70 13.23 -6.08
CA ASN A 20 5.08 12.79 -7.41
C ASN A 20 6.34 11.93 -7.35
N TRP A 21 7.33 12.33 -6.54
CA TRP A 21 8.53 11.54 -6.28
C TRP A 21 8.19 10.15 -5.69
N GLN A 22 7.28 10.06 -4.72
CA GLN A 22 6.85 8.77 -4.16
C GLN A 22 6.15 7.89 -5.20
N ALA A 23 5.37 8.49 -6.10
CA ALA A 23 4.70 7.77 -7.18
C ALA A 23 5.70 7.25 -8.22
N SER A 24 6.65 8.07 -8.67
CA SER A 24 7.65 7.69 -9.68
C SER A 24 8.65 6.66 -9.17
N THR A 25 9.03 6.73 -7.89
CA THR A 25 9.96 5.77 -7.28
C THR A 25 9.29 4.51 -6.74
N GLY A 26 7.94 4.47 -6.68
CA GLY A 26 7.21 3.36 -6.09
C GLY A 26 7.42 3.20 -4.58
N TYR A 27 7.92 4.23 -3.89
CA TYR A 27 8.31 4.19 -2.47
C TYR A 27 7.21 3.64 -1.55
N GLY A 28 5.94 3.94 -1.84
CA GLY A 28 4.79 3.50 -1.04
C GLY A 28 4.44 2.00 -1.16
N LYS A 29 5.11 1.22 -2.01
CA LYS A 29 4.74 -0.19 -2.27
C LYS A 29 4.87 -1.05 -1.01
N ARG A 30 5.96 -0.91 -0.26
CA ARG A 30 6.19 -1.69 0.98
C ARG A 30 5.10 -1.43 2.02
N ALA A 31 4.83 -0.15 2.31
CA ALA A 31 3.82 0.25 3.28
C ALA A 31 2.42 -0.27 2.93
N ARG A 32 2.07 -0.31 1.63
CA ARG A 32 0.79 -0.88 1.17
C ARG A 32 0.72 -2.39 1.42
N VAL A 33 1.79 -3.12 1.14
CA VAL A 33 1.85 -4.57 1.38
C VAL A 33 1.77 -4.87 2.88
N GLU A 34 2.54 -4.16 3.71
CA GLU A 34 2.51 -4.32 5.17
C GLU A 34 1.11 -4.06 5.73
N THR A 35 0.43 -3.02 5.24
CA THR A 35 -0.97 -2.73 5.61
C THR A 35 -1.91 -3.85 5.18
N ALA A 36 -1.76 -4.38 3.96
CA ALA A 36 -2.60 -5.47 3.46
C ALA A 36 -2.43 -6.75 4.30
N ILE A 37 -1.19 -7.12 4.64
CA ILE A 37 -0.91 -8.27 5.51
C ILE A 37 -1.44 -8.04 6.93
N GLY A 38 -1.31 -6.83 7.48
CA GLY A 38 -1.89 -6.48 8.77
C GLY A 38 -3.41 -6.66 8.79
N ARG A 39 -4.11 -6.18 7.75
CA ARG A 39 -5.57 -6.38 7.59
C ARG A 39 -5.92 -7.87 7.45
N TYR A 40 -5.15 -8.62 6.69
CA TYR A 40 -5.35 -10.07 6.56
C TYR A 40 -5.28 -10.77 7.91
N LYS A 41 -4.22 -10.54 8.68
CA LYS A 41 -4.04 -11.17 9.99
C LYS A 41 -5.12 -10.76 10.99
N SER A 42 -5.58 -9.51 10.93
CA SER A 42 -6.60 -8.98 11.84
C SER A 42 -8.01 -9.48 11.54
N VAL A 43 -8.38 -9.66 10.27
CA VAL A 43 -9.75 -9.99 9.86
C VAL A 43 -9.93 -11.49 9.61
N ILE A 44 -8.98 -12.13 8.92
CA ILE A 44 -9.04 -13.55 8.57
C ILE A 44 -8.38 -14.40 9.64
N GLY A 45 -7.20 -13.96 10.09
CA GLY A 45 -6.46 -14.60 11.17
C GLY A 45 -4.96 -14.73 10.89
N PRO A 46 -4.16 -14.98 11.93
CA PRO A 46 -2.70 -14.99 11.82
C PRO A 46 -2.10 -16.28 11.22
N ARG A 47 -2.91 -17.32 10.97
CA ARG A 47 -2.45 -18.66 10.54
C ARG A 47 -3.24 -19.15 9.34
N LEU A 48 -2.59 -19.94 8.49
CA LEU A 48 -3.24 -20.69 7.41
C LEU A 48 -3.69 -22.05 7.92
N ARG A 49 -4.89 -22.48 7.53
CA ARG A 49 -5.50 -23.73 8.00
C ARG A 49 -5.30 -24.88 7.01
N ALA A 50 -5.11 -24.56 5.73
CA ALA A 50 -4.84 -25.55 4.70
C ALA A 50 -3.52 -26.29 4.97
N ARG A 51 -3.54 -27.61 4.75
CA ARG A 51 -2.39 -28.50 5.03
C ARG A 51 -1.39 -28.60 3.88
N SER A 52 -1.84 -28.41 2.63
CA SER A 52 -0.97 -28.43 1.45
C SER A 52 -0.65 -27.02 1.00
N PHE A 53 0.54 -26.82 0.42
CA PHE A 53 0.98 -25.51 -0.06
C PHE A 53 0.06 -24.94 -1.15
N LEU A 54 -0.41 -25.78 -2.07
CA LEU A 54 -1.38 -25.37 -3.09
C LEU A 54 -2.68 -24.86 -2.45
N ALA A 55 -3.23 -25.59 -1.48
CA ALA A 55 -4.44 -25.17 -0.79
C ALA A 55 -4.22 -23.90 0.06
N GLN A 56 -3.02 -23.70 0.62
CA GLN A 56 -2.65 -22.46 1.31
C GLN A 56 -2.62 -21.26 0.36
N GLN A 57 -2.12 -21.42 -0.87
CA GLN A 57 -2.17 -20.36 -1.88
C GLN A 57 -3.63 -20.00 -2.21
N THR A 58 -4.49 -20.99 -2.37
CA THR A 58 -5.93 -20.76 -2.63
C THR A 58 -6.62 -20.09 -1.44
N GLU A 59 -6.29 -20.48 -0.22
CA GLU A 59 -6.78 -19.87 1.02
C GLU A 59 -6.43 -18.37 1.06
N VAL A 60 -5.16 -18.03 0.81
CA VAL A 60 -4.70 -16.63 0.79
C VAL A 60 -5.34 -15.85 -0.35
N ALA A 61 -5.40 -16.41 -1.56
CA ALA A 61 -6.03 -15.76 -2.71
C ALA A 61 -7.50 -15.42 -2.44
N THR A 62 -8.24 -16.36 -1.85
CA THR A 62 -9.64 -16.17 -1.46
C THR A 62 -9.77 -15.12 -0.35
N GLY A 63 -8.94 -15.18 0.69
CA GLY A 63 -8.93 -14.19 1.77
C GLY A 63 -8.63 -12.77 1.26
N CYS A 64 -7.69 -12.62 0.34
CA CYS A 64 -7.40 -11.35 -0.31
C CYS A 64 -8.60 -10.84 -1.14
N ALA A 65 -9.28 -11.72 -1.87
CA ALA A 65 -10.48 -11.35 -2.64
C ALA A 65 -11.60 -10.85 -1.73
N VAL A 66 -11.85 -11.52 -0.60
CA VAL A 66 -12.81 -11.10 0.42
C VAL A 66 -12.45 -9.71 0.99
N LEU A 67 -11.18 -9.49 1.36
CA LEU A 67 -10.73 -8.19 1.88
C LEU A 67 -10.88 -7.05 0.87
N ASN A 68 -10.62 -7.32 -0.41
CA ASN A 68 -10.82 -6.35 -1.47
C ASN A 68 -12.30 -6.03 -1.67
N ARG A 69 -13.17 -7.04 -1.56
CA ARG A 69 -14.62 -6.85 -1.62
C ARG A 69 -15.13 -6.01 -0.43
N MET A 70 -14.68 -6.32 0.79
CA MET A 70 -14.99 -5.53 1.98
C MET A 70 -14.55 -4.07 1.81
N LEU A 71 -13.35 -3.84 1.29
CA LEU A 71 -12.85 -2.48 1.02
C LEU A 71 -13.72 -1.75 0.00
N ALA A 72 -14.15 -2.42 -1.07
CA ALA A 72 -15.03 -1.81 -2.07
C ALA A 72 -16.40 -1.42 -1.50
N CYS A 73 -16.97 -2.24 -0.61
CA CYS A 73 -18.28 -1.97 -0.01
C CYS A 73 -18.25 -0.94 1.13
N ALA A 74 -17.21 -0.96 1.96
CA ALA A 74 -17.16 -0.17 3.19
C ALA A 74 -16.40 1.17 3.05
N ARG A 75 -15.71 1.42 1.92
CA ARG A 75 -14.87 2.61 1.77
C ARG A 75 -15.72 3.88 1.55
N PRO A 76 -15.67 4.87 2.47
CA PRO A 76 -16.30 6.16 2.22
C PRO A 76 -15.58 6.91 1.09
N LYS A 77 -16.33 7.70 0.32
CA LYS A 77 -15.78 8.61 -0.69
C LYS A 77 -15.09 9.78 0.02
N SER A 78 -13.78 9.69 0.21
CA SER A 78 -13.00 10.79 0.76
C SER A 78 -12.72 11.85 -0.30
N LEU A 79 -13.06 13.11 0.01
CA LEU A 79 -12.74 14.26 -0.83
C LEU A 79 -11.62 15.06 -0.18
N ARG A 80 -10.59 15.39 -0.96
CA ARG A 80 -9.55 16.31 -0.50
C ARG A 80 -10.11 17.73 -0.57
N ARG A 81 -10.37 18.35 0.59
CA ARG A 81 -10.68 19.79 0.64
C ARG A 81 -9.42 20.56 0.23
N LYS A 82 -9.53 21.39 -0.81
CA LYS A 82 -8.50 22.41 -1.06
C LYS A 82 -8.64 23.47 0.03
N ALA A 83 -7.53 23.86 0.64
CA ALA A 83 -7.52 25.03 1.50
C ALA A 83 -7.95 26.24 0.66
N LYS A 84 -8.83 27.08 1.21
CA LYS A 84 -9.19 28.35 0.56
C LYS A 84 -7.89 29.16 0.48
N ALA A 85 -7.55 29.64 -0.72
CA ALA A 85 -6.42 30.56 -0.87
C ALA A 85 -6.67 31.76 0.07
N ALA A 86 -5.68 32.08 0.89
CA ALA A 86 -5.68 33.26 1.74
C ALA A 86 -5.52 34.52 0.89
#